data_AF-A0A7V5VDC0-F1
#
_entry.id   AF-A0A7V5VDC0-F1
#
_cell.length_a   1.000
_cell.length_b   1.000
_cell.length_c   1.000
_cell.angle_alpha   90.00
_cell.angle_beta   90.00
_cell.angle_gamma   90.00
#
_symmetry.space_group_name_H-M   'P 1'
#
loop_
_entity.id
_entity.type
_entity.pdbx_description
1 polymer ?
#
loop_
_entity_poly.entity_id
_entity_poly.type
_entity_poly.pdbx_seq_one_letter_code
_entity_poly.pdbx_strand_id
1 'polypeptide(L)'
;MKRFWTVFLLLILQGVGFGQTWVSPSTTDRGVRLAEKYGAVGDSSTYSGAAINRAIASLSRGTVELGAGVFVIEETIIIRENIELVGQGPERTKLVLANGVNDDVIRTADFSSQTGQNIWTDAEGIHRNFSVRGMTIDGNRANNSAGYGVRIYGKGYILSDLII
;
A
#
# COMPACT_ATOMS: atom_id res chain seq x y z
N MET A 1 26.53 -26.53 21.83
CA MET A 1 25.05 -26.68 21.93
C MET A 1 24.52 -25.93 23.16
N LYS A 2 24.02 -24.70 22.99
CA LYS A 2 23.26 -23.91 23.99
C LYS A 2 22.38 -22.92 23.20
N ARG A 3 21.15 -23.32 22.82
CA ARG A 3 19.84 -22.92 23.38
C ARG A 3 19.57 -21.40 23.38
N PHE A 4 18.84 -20.98 22.33
CA PHE A 4 18.19 -19.68 22.17
C PHE A 4 17.06 -19.52 23.19
N TRP A 5 16.94 -18.31 23.75
CA TRP A 5 15.81 -17.85 24.56
C TRP A 5 14.79 -17.15 23.65
N THR A 6 13.51 -17.45 23.81
CA THR A 6 12.41 -16.59 23.35
C THR A 6 11.38 -16.53 24.45
N VAL A 7 11.20 -15.34 25.02
CA VAL A 7 10.15 -15.02 25.98
C VAL A 7 8.92 -14.64 25.16
N PHE A 8 7.85 -15.44 25.26
CA PHE A 8 6.53 -15.09 24.73
C PHE A 8 5.63 -14.79 25.93
N LEU A 9 5.28 -13.51 26.09
CA LEU A 9 4.38 -13.05 27.14
C LEU A 9 2.94 -13.41 26.77
N LEU A 10 2.31 -14.20 27.64
CA LEU A 10 0.93 -14.64 27.60
C LEU A 10 0.02 -13.54 28.16
N LEU A 11 -0.96 -13.07 27.39
CA LEU A 11 -2.15 -12.42 27.94
C LEU A 11 -3.39 -12.97 27.21
N ILE A 12 -4.17 -13.79 27.91
CA ILE A 12 -5.49 -14.27 27.46
C ILE A 12 -6.54 -13.42 28.15
N LEU A 13 -7.41 -12.76 27.38
CA LEU A 13 -8.71 -12.31 27.87
C LEU A 13 -9.80 -12.55 26.82
N GLN A 14 -10.48 -13.69 27.01
CA GLN A 14 -11.90 -14.01 26.79
C GLN A 14 -12.67 -13.34 25.61
N GLY A 15 -12.97 -14.16 24.59
CA GLY A 15 -14.35 -14.35 24.13
C GLY A 15 -14.96 -13.35 23.13
N VAL A 16 -14.62 -13.49 21.85
CA VAL A 16 -15.59 -13.39 20.73
C VAL A 16 -15.09 -14.27 19.59
N GLY A 17 -15.93 -15.19 19.13
CA GLY A 17 -15.58 -16.16 18.11
C GLY A 17 -15.38 -15.51 16.75
N PHE A 18 -14.18 -15.60 16.21
CA PHE A 18 -13.95 -15.63 14.76
C PHE A 18 -12.81 -16.62 14.51
N GLY A 19 -13.13 -17.68 13.76
CA GLY A 19 -12.12 -18.54 13.16
C GLY A 19 -11.30 -17.73 12.17
N GLN A 20 -10.23 -17.15 12.64
CA GLN A 20 -9.14 -16.66 11.81
C GLN A 20 -7.90 -17.38 12.34
N THR A 21 -7.58 -18.52 11.74
CA THR A 21 -6.23 -19.07 11.81
C THR A 21 -5.28 -17.94 11.44
N TRP A 22 -4.45 -17.52 12.38
CA TRP A 22 -3.32 -16.63 12.11
C TRP A 22 -2.38 -17.37 11.16
N VAL A 23 -2.64 -17.26 9.86
CA VAL A 23 -1.70 -17.66 8.83
C VAL A 23 -0.59 -16.61 8.92
N SER A 24 0.58 -17.02 9.41
CA SER A 24 1.77 -16.18 9.30
C SER A 24 1.88 -15.76 7.83
N PRO A 25 2.04 -14.47 7.51
CA PRO A 25 2.15 -14.04 6.12
C PRO A 25 3.27 -14.84 5.49
N SER A 26 2.92 -15.74 4.57
CA SER A 26 3.95 -16.51 3.91
C SER A 26 4.74 -15.49 3.10
N THR A 27 6.05 -15.44 3.29
CA THR A 27 6.97 -14.60 2.48
C THR A 27 6.99 -15.01 1.00
N THR A 28 6.13 -15.97 0.64
CA THR A 28 5.89 -16.48 -0.71
C THR A 28 4.45 -16.28 -1.15
N ASP A 29 3.62 -15.52 -0.42
CA ASP A 29 2.22 -15.37 -0.78
C ASP A 29 2.12 -14.53 -2.06
N ARG A 30 1.39 -15.07 -3.03
CA ARG A 30 1.21 -14.50 -4.38
C ARG A 30 -0.26 -14.48 -4.72
N GLY A 31 -0.63 -13.56 -5.60
CA GLY A 31 -1.95 -13.53 -6.22
C GLY A 31 -2.63 -12.18 -6.05
N VAL A 32 -3.96 -12.20 -5.99
CA VAL A 32 -4.80 -11.00 -5.95
C VAL A 32 -5.32 -10.79 -4.52
N ARG A 33 -5.32 -9.55 -4.05
CA ARG A 33 -5.93 -9.12 -2.79
C ARG A 33 -6.88 -7.95 -3.04
N LEU A 34 -8.13 -8.11 -2.65
CA LEU A 34 -9.08 -7.00 -2.61
C LEU A 34 -8.81 -6.19 -1.35
N ALA A 35 -8.48 -4.90 -1.49
CA ALA A 35 -8.17 -4.01 -0.35
C ALA A 35 -9.31 -3.96 0.66
N GLU A 36 -10.56 -4.12 0.22
CA GLU A 36 -11.76 -4.13 1.05
C GLU A 36 -11.79 -5.33 2.02
N LYS A 37 -11.15 -6.46 1.66
CA LYS A 37 -10.98 -7.60 2.59
C LYS A 37 -10.03 -7.29 3.74
N TYR A 38 -9.24 -6.22 3.62
CA TYR A 38 -8.35 -5.70 4.64
C TYR A 38 -8.93 -4.49 5.37
N GLY A 39 -10.18 -4.10 5.06
CA GLY A 39 -10.91 -3.01 5.70
C GLY A 39 -10.88 -1.68 4.95
N ALA A 40 -10.46 -1.64 3.68
CA ALA A 40 -10.61 -0.45 2.86
C ALA A 40 -12.09 -0.24 2.52
N VAL A 41 -12.54 1.01 2.47
CA VAL A 41 -13.94 1.34 2.18
C VAL A 41 -14.00 2.54 1.24
N GLY A 42 -14.59 2.35 0.07
CA GLY A 42 -14.70 3.37 -0.98
C GLY A 42 -15.88 4.32 -0.80
N ASP A 43 -16.13 4.84 0.41
CA ASP A 43 -17.33 5.61 0.78
C ASP A 43 -17.11 7.12 0.95
N SER A 44 -15.95 7.65 0.56
CA SER A 44 -15.54 9.07 0.71
C SER A 44 -15.37 9.60 2.14
N SER A 45 -15.51 8.76 3.17
CA SER A 45 -15.45 9.19 4.57
C SER A 45 -14.55 8.32 5.45
N THR A 46 -14.48 7.02 5.17
CA THR A 46 -13.73 6.04 5.92
C THR A 46 -12.29 6.00 5.45
N TYR A 47 -11.38 6.12 6.43
CA TYR A 47 -9.95 6.00 6.23
C TYR A 47 -9.55 4.60 5.77
N SER A 48 -8.81 4.54 4.67
CA SER A 48 -8.50 3.33 3.92
C SER A 48 -7.01 3.11 3.69
N GLY A 49 -6.16 4.10 3.98
CA GLY A 49 -4.70 4.04 3.74
C GLY A 49 -4.06 2.84 4.44
N ALA A 50 -4.30 2.69 5.74
CA ALA A 50 -3.77 1.57 6.51
C ALA A 50 -4.26 0.20 6.01
N ALA A 51 -5.50 0.11 5.53
CA ALA A 51 -6.06 -1.14 4.99
C ALA A 51 -5.40 -1.55 3.67
N ILE A 52 -5.19 -0.58 2.78
CA ILE A 52 -4.49 -0.80 1.51
C ILE A 52 -3.03 -1.21 1.78
N ASN A 53 -2.34 -0.53 2.71
CA ASN A 53 -0.99 -0.91 3.12
C ASN A 53 -0.91 -2.32 3.72
N ARG A 54 -1.92 -2.76 4.49
CA ARG A 54 -2.01 -4.15 4.95
C ARG A 54 -2.17 -5.14 3.80
N ALA A 55 -2.99 -4.82 2.80
CA ALA A 55 -3.16 -5.68 1.62
C ALA A 55 -1.83 -5.82 0.86
N ILE A 56 -1.12 -4.72 0.62
CA ILE A 56 0.21 -4.71 0.00
C ILE A 56 1.20 -5.54 0.81
N ALA A 57 1.28 -5.31 2.13
CA ALA A 57 2.22 -6.00 3.01
C ALA A 57 1.95 -7.52 3.14
N SER A 58 0.74 -7.97 2.80
CA SER A 58 0.40 -9.39 2.80
C SER A 58 0.93 -10.17 1.58
N LEU A 59 1.43 -9.47 0.57
CA LEU A 59 1.93 -10.05 -0.67
C LEU A 59 3.45 -9.93 -0.76
N SER A 60 4.08 -11.00 -1.23
CA SER A 60 5.48 -10.97 -1.71
C SER A 60 5.59 -10.52 -3.17
N ARG A 61 4.50 -10.74 -3.93
CA ARG A 61 4.27 -10.26 -5.30
C ARG A 61 2.79 -10.45 -5.65
N GLY A 62 2.27 -9.65 -6.57
CA GLY A 62 0.92 -9.82 -7.08
C GLY A 62 0.16 -8.51 -7.14
N THR A 63 -1.17 -8.60 -7.07
CA THR A 63 -2.06 -7.48 -7.35
C THR A 63 -2.89 -7.15 -6.13
N VAL A 64 -2.93 -5.87 -5.76
CA VAL A 64 -3.91 -5.31 -4.85
C VAL A 64 -4.96 -4.58 -5.68
N GLU A 65 -6.18 -5.10 -5.65
CA GLU A 65 -7.32 -4.53 -6.34
C GLU A 65 -8.14 -3.66 -5.40
N LEU A 66 -8.56 -2.51 -5.89
CA LEU A 66 -9.58 -1.67 -5.27
C LEU A 66 -10.84 -1.71 -6.14
N GLY A 67 -11.99 -1.82 -5.49
CA GLY A 67 -13.29 -1.66 -6.11
C GLY A 67 -13.56 -0.22 -6.55
N ALA A 68 -14.78 0.00 -7.04
CA ALA A 68 -15.26 1.35 -7.31
C ALA A 68 -15.60 2.07 -6.02
N GLY A 69 -15.27 3.36 -5.94
CA GLY A 69 -15.51 4.21 -4.79
C GLY A 69 -14.42 5.27 -4.60
N VAL A 70 -14.60 6.06 -3.56
CA VAL A 70 -13.64 7.08 -3.12
C VAL A 70 -13.00 6.62 -1.82
N PHE A 71 -11.70 6.32 -1.88
CA PHE A 71 -10.92 5.86 -0.74
C PHE A 71 -10.17 7.04 -0.14
N VAL A 72 -10.46 7.36 1.12
CA VAL A 72 -9.78 8.44 1.84
C VAL A 72 -8.46 7.91 2.40
N ILE A 73 -7.36 8.59 2.07
CA ILE A 73 -5.99 8.19 2.38
C ILE A 73 -5.44 9.07 3.49
N GLU A 74 -5.41 8.52 4.71
CA GLU A 74 -4.86 9.12 5.92
C GLU A 74 -3.37 8.83 6.13
N GLU A 75 -2.87 7.81 5.45
CA GLU A 75 -1.49 7.35 5.49
C GLU A 75 -1.04 7.04 4.05
N THR A 76 0.15 7.50 3.66
CA THR A 76 0.68 7.27 2.31
C THR A 76 0.65 5.79 1.94
N ILE A 77 0.15 5.49 0.73
CA ILE A 77 0.20 4.14 0.17
C ILE A 77 1.64 3.82 -0.24
N ILE A 78 2.21 2.77 0.36
CA ILE A 78 3.60 2.36 0.11
C ILE A 78 3.65 1.24 -0.91
N ILE A 79 4.00 1.58 -2.15
CA ILE A 79 4.17 0.59 -3.23
C ILE A 79 5.54 -0.08 -3.11
N ARG A 80 5.54 -1.41 -3.18
CA ARG A 80 6.72 -2.26 -3.11
C ARG A 80 7.03 -2.88 -4.47
N GLU A 81 8.22 -3.48 -4.58
CA GLU A 81 8.58 -4.24 -5.77
C GLU A 81 7.61 -5.40 -6.04
N ASN A 82 7.39 -5.73 -7.31
CA ASN A 82 6.51 -6.82 -7.75
C ASN A 82 5.04 -6.70 -7.31
N ILE A 83 4.59 -5.51 -6.90
CA ILE A 83 3.20 -5.23 -6.52
C ILE A 83 2.53 -4.36 -7.58
N GLU A 84 1.33 -4.77 -7.98
CA GLU A 84 0.44 -4.00 -8.83
C GLU A 84 -0.72 -3.45 -8.00
N LEU A 85 -0.95 -2.14 -8.04
CA LEU A 85 -2.12 -1.51 -7.44
C LEU A 85 -3.10 -1.15 -8.55
N VAL A 86 -4.28 -1.77 -8.53
CA VAL A 86 -5.23 -1.73 -9.66
C VAL A 86 -6.60 -1.27 -9.18
N GLY A 87 -7.12 -0.21 -9.79
CA GLY A 87 -8.50 0.23 -9.64
C GLY A 87 -9.38 -0.23 -10.80
N GLN A 88 -10.66 0.15 -10.74
CA GLN A 88 -11.69 -0.21 -11.72
C GLN A 88 -11.85 0.80 -12.87
N GLY A 89 -10.91 1.74 -13.01
CA GLY A 89 -10.90 2.83 -13.98
C GLY A 89 -10.86 4.21 -13.31
N PRO A 90 -10.32 5.24 -14.00
CA PRO A 90 -10.13 6.57 -13.42
C PRO A 90 -11.43 7.23 -12.94
N GLU A 91 -12.56 6.98 -13.61
CA GLU A 91 -13.88 7.48 -13.22
C GLU A 91 -14.58 6.63 -12.14
N ARG A 92 -13.99 5.49 -11.74
CA ARG A 92 -14.62 4.52 -10.84
C ARG A 92 -13.89 4.38 -9.51
N THR A 93 -12.57 4.42 -9.52
CA THR A 93 -11.75 4.29 -8.31
C THR A 93 -10.98 5.61 -8.11
N LYS A 94 -11.19 6.26 -6.97
CA LYS A 94 -10.49 7.49 -6.61
C LYS A 94 -9.78 7.32 -5.27
N LEU A 95 -8.50 7.65 -5.22
CA LEU A 95 -7.75 7.85 -3.98
C LEU A 95 -7.73 9.35 -3.70
N VAL A 96 -8.13 9.76 -2.51
CA VAL A 96 -8.07 11.17 -2.09
C VAL A 96 -7.32 11.30 -0.77
N LEU A 97 -6.32 12.18 -0.73
CA LEU A 97 -5.59 12.43 0.52
C LEU A 97 -6.52 13.08 1.55
N ALA A 98 -6.52 12.57 2.78
CA ALA A 98 -7.27 13.17 3.87
C ALA A 98 -6.76 14.59 4.17
N ASN A 99 -7.66 15.44 4.67
CA ASN A 99 -7.32 16.82 5.02
C ASN A 99 -6.21 16.87 6.07
N GLY A 100 -5.19 17.70 5.84
CA GLY A 100 -4.13 17.95 6.82
C GLY A 100 -3.06 16.86 6.94
N VAL A 101 -3.09 15.82 6.10
CA VAL A 101 -2.04 14.78 6.07
C VAL A 101 -0.68 15.38 5.68
N ASN A 102 -0.65 16.28 4.69
CA ASN A 102 0.59 16.98 4.28
C ASN A 102 1.70 16.03 3.81
N ASP A 103 1.34 14.94 3.12
CA ASP A 103 2.26 13.92 2.59
C ASP A 103 1.81 13.46 1.18
N ASP A 104 2.51 12.45 0.64
CA ASP A 104 2.21 11.84 -0.65
C ASP A 104 0.97 10.93 -0.57
N VAL A 105 0.18 10.84 -1.64
CA VAL A 105 -0.89 9.81 -1.73
C VAL A 105 -0.26 8.44 -1.93
N ILE A 106 0.63 8.32 -2.91
CA ILE A 106 1.37 7.10 -3.23
C ILE A 106 2.87 7.39 -3.24
N ARG A 107 3.65 6.54 -2.59
CA ARG A 107 5.11 6.58 -2.60
C ARG A 107 5.71 5.18 -2.71
N THR A 108 6.81 5.03 -3.44
CA THR A 108 7.57 3.77 -3.39
C THR A 108 8.18 3.59 -2.00
N ALA A 109 8.34 2.34 -1.57
CA ALA A 109 9.16 2.05 -0.39
C ALA A 109 10.55 2.70 -0.51
N ASP A 110 11.19 2.99 0.62
CA ASP A 110 12.57 3.50 0.72
C ASP A 110 12.90 4.76 -0.11
N PHE A 111 11.88 5.47 -0.61
CA PHE A 111 12.02 6.61 -1.51
C PHE A 111 13.00 7.66 -0.95
N SER A 112 12.84 8.04 0.32
CA SER A 112 13.66 9.06 0.97
C SER A 112 15.14 8.66 1.07
N SER A 113 15.42 7.38 1.31
CA SER A 113 16.80 6.87 1.38
C SER A 113 17.44 6.65 0.00
N GLN A 114 16.63 6.40 -1.03
CA GLN A 114 17.13 6.13 -2.38
C GLN A 114 17.25 7.40 -3.23
N THR A 115 16.45 8.43 -2.94
CA THR A 115 16.50 9.69 -3.68
C THR A 115 17.85 10.39 -3.53
N GLY A 116 18.40 10.84 -4.64
CA GLY A 116 19.75 11.42 -4.70
C GLY A 116 20.88 10.39 -4.70
N GLN A 117 20.58 9.09 -4.57
CA GLN A 117 21.56 8.02 -4.71
C GLN A 117 21.65 7.55 -6.17
N ASN A 118 22.80 6.97 -6.50
CA ASN A 118 23.08 6.38 -7.80
C ASN A 118 22.87 4.86 -7.78
N ILE A 119 21.65 4.41 -7.47
CA ILE A 119 21.29 2.98 -7.33
C ILE A 119 20.85 2.45 -8.70
N TRP A 120 21.52 1.41 -9.20
CA TRP A 120 21.26 0.88 -10.53
C TRP A 120 20.67 -0.51 -10.56
N THR A 121 21.01 -1.33 -9.57
CA THR A 121 20.86 -2.77 -9.60
C THR A 121 19.99 -3.28 -8.46
N ASP A 122 19.50 -4.48 -8.67
CA ASP A 122 18.75 -5.31 -7.73
C ASP A 122 19.48 -5.50 -6.41
N ALA A 123 20.80 -5.70 -6.48
CA ALA A 123 21.65 -5.93 -5.33
C ALA A 123 21.75 -4.67 -4.44
N GLU A 124 21.52 -3.50 -5.02
CA GLU A 124 21.48 -2.22 -4.32
C GLU A 124 20.07 -1.90 -3.78
N GLY A 125 19.08 -2.79 -3.99
CA GLY A 125 17.74 -2.69 -3.41
C GLY A 125 16.74 -1.85 -4.21
N ILE A 126 16.98 -1.62 -5.50
CA ILE A 126 16.07 -0.79 -6.31
C ILE A 126 14.68 -1.41 -6.43
N HIS A 127 13.63 -0.62 -6.14
CA HIS A 127 12.26 -1.06 -6.36
C HIS A 127 11.92 -1.14 -7.85
N ARG A 128 11.25 -2.22 -8.24
CA ARG A 128 10.96 -2.50 -9.63
C ARG A 128 9.78 -3.43 -9.85
N ASN A 129 9.36 -3.55 -11.10
CA ASN A 129 8.27 -4.43 -11.54
C ASN A 129 6.97 -4.17 -10.79
N PHE A 130 6.69 -2.91 -10.47
CA PHE A 130 5.45 -2.50 -9.82
C PHE A 130 4.59 -1.70 -10.78
N SER A 131 3.30 -1.58 -10.48
CA SER A 131 2.43 -0.72 -11.27
C SER A 131 1.34 -0.06 -10.45
N VAL A 132 0.84 1.07 -10.95
CA VAL A 132 -0.35 1.76 -10.44
C VAL A 132 -1.26 2.02 -11.64
N ARG A 133 -2.48 1.50 -11.62
CA ARG A 133 -3.36 1.51 -12.80
C ARG A 133 -4.83 1.76 -12.49
N GLY A 134 -5.52 2.42 -13.42
CA GLY A 134 -6.98 2.46 -13.46
C GLY A 134 -7.63 3.20 -12.29
N MET A 135 -7.14 4.39 -11.94
CA MET A 135 -7.68 5.18 -10.84
C MET A 135 -7.38 6.67 -10.97
N THR A 136 -8.20 7.50 -10.32
CA THR A 136 -7.88 8.91 -10.05
C THR A 136 -7.10 9.03 -8.75
N ILE A 137 -6.05 9.85 -8.74
CA ILE A 137 -5.22 10.15 -7.58
C ILE A 137 -5.35 11.65 -7.28
N ASP A 138 -6.06 11.97 -6.20
CA ASP A 138 -6.30 13.33 -5.77
C ASP A 138 -5.43 13.64 -4.54
N GLY A 139 -4.35 14.39 -4.77
CA GLY A 139 -3.46 14.86 -3.71
C GLY A 139 -4.09 15.88 -2.76
N ASN A 140 -5.35 16.27 -2.97
CA ASN A 140 -6.10 17.24 -2.18
C ASN A 140 -5.32 18.54 -1.95
N ARG A 141 -4.81 19.15 -3.04
CA ARG A 141 -3.87 20.28 -2.98
C ARG A 141 -4.37 21.45 -2.12
N ALA A 142 -5.68 21.70 -2.11
CA ALA A 142 -6.27 22.74 -1.27
C ALA A 142 -6.02 22.53 0.24
N ASN A 143 -5.86 21.28 0.68
CA ASN A 143 -5.62 20.91 2.08
C ASN A 143 -4.30 20.15 2.30
N ASN A 144 -3.43 20.15 1.28
CA ASN A 144 -2.15 19.44 1.27
C ASN A 144 -0.99 20.40 1.00
N SER A 145 -0.37 20.87 2.08
CA SER A 145 0.70 21.88 2.03
C SER A 145 2.06 21.31 1.60
N ALA A 146 2.25 19.99 1.73
CA ALA A 146 3.47 19.27 1.35
C ALA A 146 3.11 17.89 0.76
N GLY A 147 4.00 17.29 -0.04
CA GLY A 147 3.74 16.00 -0.69
C GLY A 147 3.26 16.13 -2.15
N TYR A 148 3.04 14.98 -2.79
CA TYR A 148 2.59 14.86 -4.19
C TYR A 148 1.51 13.77 -4.33
N GLY A 149 0.77 13.77 -5.44
CA GLY A 149 -0.12 12.65 -5.76
C GLY A 149 0.67 11.32 -5.85
N VAL A 150 1.77 11.31 -6.59
CA VAL A 150 2.61 10.13 -6.77
C VAL A 150 4.08 10.51 -6.67
N ARG A 151 4.86 9.77 -5.87
CA ARG A 151 6.29 9.97 -5.70
C ARG A 151 7.06 8.64 -5.85
N ILE A 152 7.82 8.50 -6.94
CA ILE A 152 8.43 7.21 -7.34
C ILE A 152 9.95 7.32 -7.41
N TYR A 153 10.62 6.36 -6.79
CA TYR A 153 12.01 6.01 -7.07
C TYR A 153 12.06 4.52 -7.38
N GLY A 154 12.46 4.15 -8.59
CA GLY A 154 12.48 2.76 -9.04
C GLY A 154 12.64 2.62 -10.54
N LYS A 155 12.63 1.38 -11.03
CA LYS A 155 12.78 1.04 -12.45
C LYS A 155 11.77 0.00 -12.92
N GLY A 156 11.52 -0.07 -14.22
CA GLY A 156 10.63 -1.09 -14.79
C GLY A 156 9.22 -1.05 -14.20
N TYR A 157 8.69 0.15 -13.97
CA TYR A 157 7.34 0.35 -13.45
C TYR A 157 6.38 0.80 -14.55
N ILE A 158 5.08 0.58 -14.32
CA ILE A 158 4.02 0.98 -15.25
C ILE A 158 3.02 1.88 -14.51
N LEU A 159 2.75 3.05 -15.10
CA LEU A 159 1.63 3.92 -14.72
C LEU A 159 0.70 3.96 -15.93
N SER A 160 -0.55 3.52 -15.78
CA SER A 160 -1.52 3.52 -16.89
C SER A 160 -2.92 3.89 -16.40
N ASP A 161 -3.69 4.55 -17.26
CA ASP A 161 -5.10 4.85 -16.98
C ASP A 161 -5.29 5.63 -15.67
N LEU A 162 -4.42 6.62 -15.45
CA LEU A 162 -4.40 7.48 -14.27
C LEU A 162 -4.84 8.90 -14.60
N ILE A 163 -5.59 9.51 -13.69
CA ILE A 163 -5.80 10.97 -13.60
C ILE A 163 -5.13 11.43 -12.31
N ILE A 164 -4.27 12.45 -12.38
CA ILE A 164 -3.50 13.00 -11.24
C ILE A 164 -3.61 14.52 -11.25
#